data_AF-A0A239H1P5-F1
#
_entry.id   AF-A0A239H1P5-F1
#
_cell.length_a   1.000
_cell.length_b   1.000
_cell.length_c   1.000
_cell.angle_alpha   90.00
_cell.angle_beta   90.00
_cell.angle_gamma   90.00
#
_symmetry.space_group_name_H-M   'P 1'
#
loop_
_entity.id
_entity.type
_entity.pdbx_description
1 polymer ?
#
loop_
_entity_poly.entity_id
_entity_poly.type
_entity_poly.pdbx_seq_one_letter_code
_entity_poly.pdbx_strand_id
1 'polypeptide(L)'
;MGTEPVDLRVARGSGDVQAAARALGVAPAALATTLSDPGLRLLVDGGGAVALLRRGWAADGHAEAVLVARRGARATEPAVTATAAGWGCERVRDGLRDDVVPVPPPAEGAPPAARFLHLAALAATRVEVAVALARDTGQDTTKSDGSPSLGADEAAHLAAAHALRPLGVTVLSEERSDRPVSGDEPWVVLDPLDGTGNFRAGLAPWAFSAALVQDGRPVAGLVADLSSGRRWSGAAGGGAYRDGVPVRPRDAGTVVAPTAPSGSAVRVPRTARRVRVTGCTAVDVCLVADGAAGAWQNLDRSGTHVHDVAGGLALLSAAGGVALDRDGEPLLLRPDTETLIRFVAAGTEQRARELLRELA
;
A
#
# COMPACT_ATOMS: atom_id res chain seq x y z
N MET A 1 24.13 -15.49 -27.48
CA MET A 1 23.19 -14.47 -27.98
C MET A 1 22.08 -14.37 -26.96
N GLY A 2 22.06 -13.30 -26.14
CA GLY A 2 21.00 -13.09 -25.17
C GLY A 2 19.71 -12.78 -25.91
N THR A 3 18.66 -13.56 -25.70
CA THR A 3 17.32 -13.23 -26.20
C THR A 3 16.86 -11.94 -25.53
N GLU A 4 16.34 -11.00 -26.31
CA GLU A 4 15.80 -9.73 -25.81
C GLU A 4 14.78 -9.96 -24.68
N PRO A 5 14.71 -9.04 -23.69
CA PRO A 5 13.72 -9.11 -22.63
C PRO A 5 12.30 -9.09 -23.20
N VAL A 6 11.39 -9.82 -22.55
CA VAL A 6 9.99 -9.85 -22.96
C VAL A 6 9.22 -8.75 -22.25
N ASP A 7 8.43 -7.97 -22.99
CA ASP A 7 7.61 -6.87 -22.45
C ASP A 7 6.33 -7.39 -21.77
N LEU A 8 6.51 -7.97 -20.58
CA LEU A 8 5.45 -8.53 -19.76
C LEU A 8 4.77 -7.45 -18.91
N ARG A 9 3.43 -7.54 -18.80
CA ARG A 9 2.62 -6.74 -17.87
C ARG A 9 1.66 -7.61 -17.06
N VAL A 10 1.21 -7.11 -15.92
CA VAL A 10 0.16 -7.77 -15.12
C VAL A 10 -1.14 -7.89 -15.93
N ALA A 11 -1.76 -9.08 -15.89
CA ALA A 11 -3.06 -9.36 -16.47
C ALA A 11 -4.15 -8.56 -15.74
N ARG A 12 -5.07 -7.95 -16.50
CA ARG A 12 -6.05 -6.98 -15.97
C ARG A 12 -7.49 -7.47 -16.03
N GLY A 13 -7.76 -8.57 -16.72
CA GLY A 13 -9.12 -9.07 -16.88
C GLY A 13 -9.20 -10.42 -17.56
N SER A 14 -10.44 -10.86 -17.81
CA SER A 14 -10.76 -12.17 -18.35
C SER A 14 -10.13 -12.44 -19.73
N GLY A 15 -9.97 -11.43 -20.58
CA GLY A 15 -9.30 -11.56 -21.87
C GLY A 15 -7.85 -12.02 -21.76
N ASP A 16 -7.07 -11.39 -20.85
CA ASP A 16 -5.69 -11.77 -20.58
C ASP A 16 -5.61 -13.20 -20.00
N VAL A 17 -6.51 -13.54 -19.08
CA VAL A 17 -6.62 -14.88 -18.48
C VAL A 17 -6.88 -15.94 -19.55
N GLN A 18 -7.82 -15.70 -20.47
CA GLN A 18 -8.12 -16.63 -21.55
C GLN A 18 -6.94 -16.80 -22.52
N ALA A 19 -6.26 -15.71 -22.86
CA ALA A 19 -5.08 -15.76 -23.73
C ALA A 19 -3.94 -16.55 -23.07
N ALA A 20 -3.66 -16.27 -21.80
CA ALA A 20 -2.64 -16.99 -21.04
C ALA A 20 -2.96 -18.47 -20.86
N ALA A 21 -4.24 -18.81 -20.60
CA ALA A 21 -4.69 -20.19 -20.48
C ALA A 21 -4.46 -20.98 -21.77
N ARG A 22 -4.79 -20.40 -22.93
CA ARG A 22 -4.48 -20.99 -24.25
C ARG A 22 -2.97 -21.14 -24.45
N ALA A 23 -2.18 -20.14 -24.08
CA ALA A 23 -0.74 -20.16 -24.22
C ALA A 23 -0.08 -21.25 -23.37
N LEU A 24 -0.58 -21.49 -22.15
CA LEU A 24 -0.09 -22.52 -21.22
C LEU A 24 -0.73 -23.90 -21.44
N GLY A 25 -1.78 -24.02 -22.25
CA GLY A 25 -2.48 -25.29 -22.47
C GLY A 25 -3.31 -25.76 -21.26
N VAL A 26 -3.84 -24.81 -20.47
CA VAL A 26 -4.63 -25.10 -19.25
C VAL A 26 -6.04 -24.52 -19.37
N ALA A 27 -6.96 -24.98 -18.51
CA ALA A 27 -8.29 -24.39 -18.41
C ALA A 27 -8.22 -22.96 -17.83
N PRO A 28 -9.02 -21.99 -18.32
CA PRO A 28 -9.05 -20.62 -17.77
C PRO A 28 -9.33 -20.57 -16.26
N ALA A 29 -10.08 -21.53 -15.73
CA ALA A 29 -10.36 -21.65 -14.30
C ALA A 29 -9.08 -21.78 -13.45
N ALA A 30 -8.01 -22.38 -13.98
CA ALA A 30 -6.73 -22.51 -13.28
C ALA A 30 -6.00 -21.17 -13.08
N LEU A 31 -6.37 -20.15 -13.86
CA LEU A 31 -5.76 -18.81 -13.83
C LEU A 31 -6.76 -17.72 -13.39
N ALA A 32 -8.04 -18.05 -13.21
CA ALA A 32 -9.08 -17.04 -12.96
C ALA A 32 -8.87 -16.27 -11.64
N THR A 33 -8.39 -16.96 -10.60
CA THR A 33 -8.16 -16.34 -9.28
C THR A 33 -7.02 -15.34 -9.27
N THR A 34 -6.13 -15.32 -10.28
CA THR A 34 -5.03 -14.36 -10.37
C THR A 34 -5.52 -12.91 -10.54
N LEU A 35 -6.80 -12.72 -10.87
CA LEU A 35 -7.43 -11.40 -10.96
C LEU A 35 -7.87 -10.84 -9.60
N SER A 36 -7.97 -11.69 -8.57
CA SER A 36 -8.53 -11.32 -7.26
C SER A 36 -7.64 -11.70 -6.08
N ASP A 37 -6.74 -12.67 -6.23
CA ASP A 37 -5.85 -13.14 -5.18
C ASP A 37 -4.58 -12.27 -5.10
N PRO A 38 -4.34 -11.55 -3.98
CA PRO A 38 -3.18 -10.68 -3.83
C PRO A 38 -1.83 -11.42 -3.83
N GLY A 39 -1.84 -12.73 -3.53
CA GLY A 39 -0.66 -13.59 -3.56
C GLY A 39 -0.31 -14.14 -4.95
N LEU A 40 -1.16 -13.92 -5.97
CA LEU A 40 -0.93 -14.39 -7.33
C LEU A 40 -0.73 -13.24 -8.31
N ARG A 41 0.17 -13.40 -9.28
CA ARG A 41 0.34 -12.47 -10.41
C ARG A 41 0.50 -13.23 -11.70
N LEU A 42 -0.41 -12.99 -12.63
CA LEU A 42 -0.28 -13.44 -14.00
C LEU A 42 0.30 -12.30 -14.82
N LEU A 43 1.48 -12.52 -15.40
CA LEU A 43 2.12 -11.62 -16.34
C LEU A 43 1.94 -12.14 -17.76
N VAL A 44 1.62 -11.25 -18.69
CA VAL A 44 1.35 -11.55 -20.10
C VAL A 44 1.98 -10.49 -21.00
N ASP A 45 2.32 -10.86 -22.23
CA ASP A 45 2.70 -9.93 -23.30
C ASP A 45 1.74 -10.03 -24.51
N GLY A 46 2.05 -9.30 -25.60
CA GLY A 46 1.34 -9.45 -26.88
C GLY A 46 1.78 -10.65 -27.72
N GLY A 47 2.96 -11.22 -27.45
CA GLY A 47 3.59 -12.32 -28.19
C GLY A 47 3.22 -13.73 -27.71
N GLY A 48 2.41 -13.84 -26.64
CA GLY A 48 2.00 -15.11 -26.04
C GLY A 48 2.96 -15.66 -24.98
N ALA A 49 3.90 -14.85 -24.51
CA ALA A 49 4.66 -15.11 -23.30
C ALA A 49 3.79 -14.91 -22.05
N VAL A 50 4.03 -15.76 -21.06
CA VAL A 50 3.27 -15.82 -19.82
C VAL A 50 4.20 -16.16 -18.67
N ALA A 51 4.00 -15.52 -17.52
CA ALA A 51 4.58 -15.92 -16.24
C ALA A 51 3.51 -15.87 -15.15
N LEU A 52 3.25 -16.99 -14.50
CA LEU A 52 2.41 -17.06 -13.31
C LEU A 52 3.33 -17.10 -12.09
N LEU A 53 3.22 -16.09 -11.24
CA LEU A 53 3.96 -15.93 -10.01
C LEU A 53 3.03 -16.14 -8.81
N ARG A 54 3.59 -16.73 -7.76
CA ARG A 54 2.97 -16.83 -6.44
C ARG A 54 3.92 -16.29 -5.38
N ARG A 55 3.48 -15.37 -4.54
CA ARG A 55 4.22 -14.96 -3.34
C ARG A 55 4.17 -16.07 -2.29
N GLY A 56 5.28 -16.34 -1.64
CA GLY A 56 5.37 -17.32 -0.57
C GLY A 56 6.58 -17.08 0.33
N TRP A 57 6.88 -18.07 1.16
CA TRP A 57 8.00 -18.09 2.09
C TRP A 57 8.80 -19.37 1.80
N ALA A 58 10.14 -19.28 1.74
CA ALA A 58 10.93 -20.52 1.74
C ALA A 58 11.20 -21.01 3.16
N ALA A 59 11.81 -22.18 3.26
CA ALA A 59 12.08 -22.86 4.54
C ALA A 59 13.01 -22.06 5.47
N ASP A 60 13.81 -21.14 4.92
CA ASP A 60 14.68 -20.23 5.68
C ASP A 60 13.94 -19.00 6.24
N GLY A 61 12.63 -18.87 5.98
CA GLY A 61 11.81 -17.76 6.48
C GLY A 61 11.92 -16.48 5.64
N HIS A 62 12.62 -16.48 4.51
CA HIS A 62 12.63 -15.33 3.59
C HIS A 62 11.47 -15.38 2.60
N ALA A 63 10.85 -14.22 2.37
CA ALA A 63 9.80 -14.07 1.37
C ALA A 63 10.35 -14.21 -0.04
N GLU A 64 9.63 -14.96 -0.88
CA GLU A 64 10.02 -15.22 -2.27
C GLU A 64 8.84 -15.13 -3.22
N ALA A 65 9.14 -14.74 -4.46
CA ALA A 65 8.22 -14.92 -5.58
C ALA A 65 8.55 -16.24 -6.29
N VAL A 66 7.60 -17.16 -6.37
CA VAL A 66 7.76 -18.45 -7.04
C VAL A 66 7.14 -18.38 -8.42
N LEU A 67 7.93 -18.62 -9.46
CA LEU A 67 7.44 -18.79 -10.82
C LEU A 67 6.89 -20.21 -10.97
N VAL A 68 5.56 -20.33 -10.93
CA VAL A 68 4.87 -21.63 -10.87
C VAL A 68 4.49 -22.17 -12.25
N ALA A 69 4.30 -21.30 -13.23
CA ALA A 69 4.07 -21.68 -14.62
C ALA A 69 4.56 -20.57 -15.55
N ARG A 70 5.05 -20.93 -16.73
CA ARG A 70 5.47 -19.94 -17.73
C ARG A 70 5.56 -20.50 -19.15
N ARG A 71 5.51 -19.58 -20.11
CA ARG A 71 5.84 -19.79 -21.52
C ARG A 71 6.61 -18.57 -22.01
N GLY A 72 7.77 -18.75 -22.63
CA GLY A 72 8.56 -17.62 -23.17
C GLY A 72 9.18 -16.66 -22.13
N ALA A 73 8.76 -16.71 -20.87
CA ALA A 73 9.31 -15.90 -19.78
C ALA A 73 10.44 -16.61 -19.02
N ARG A 74 11.23 -15.84 -18.26
CA ARG A 74 12.30 -16.30 -17.35
C ARG A 74 12.15 -15.65 -15.98
N ALA A 75 12.72 -16.25 -14.94
CA ALA A 75 12.76 -15.65 -13.61
C ALA A 75 13.55 -14.32 -13.57
N THR A 76 14.47 -14.13 -14.51
CA THR A 76 15.28 -12.92 -14.66
C THR A 76 14.61 -11.80 -15.45
N GLU A 77 13.39 -12.00 -15.96
CA GLU A 77 12.70 -10.94 -16.73
C GLU A 77 12.43 -9.73 -15.82
N PRO A 78 12.62 -8.48 -16.31
CA PRO A 78 12.43 -7.27 -15.51
C PRO A 78 11.05 -7.18 -14.84
N ALA A 79 9.98 -7.57 -15.54
CA ALA A 79 8.62 -7.55 -14.97
C ALA A 79 8.44 -8.59 -13.83
N VAL A 80 9.15 -9.72 -13.90
CA VAL A 80 9.13 -10.75 -12.87
C VAL A 80 9.85 -10.27 -11.62
N THR A 81 11.06 -9.73 -11.77
CA THR A 81 11.83 -9.18 -10.65
C THR A 81 11.17 -7.93 -10.06
N ALA A 82 10.54 -7.07 -10.88
CA ALA A 82 9.75 -5.94 -10.42
C ALA A 82 8.51 -6.37 -9.62
N THR A 83 7.83 -7.44 -10.04
CA THR A 83 6.70 -8.02 -9.30
C THR A 83 7.15 -8.53 -7.93
N ALA A 84 8.27 -9.25 -7.89
CA ALA A 84 8.87 -9.72 -6.64
C ALA A 84 9.30 -8.57 -5.72
N ALA A 85 9.91 -7.52 -6.27
CA ALA A 85 10.26 -6.30 -5.54
C ALA A 85 9.04 -5.62 -4.93
N GLY A 86 7.93 -5.47 -5.68
CA GLY A 86 6.68 -4.89 -5.17
C GLY A 86 6.02 -5.71 -4.06
N TRP A 87 6.26 -7.02 -4.05
CA TRP A 87 5.89 -7.93 -2.95
C TRP A 87 6.89 -7.92 -1.78
N GLY A 88 7.95 -7.12 -1.84
CA GLY A 88 9.01 -7.12 -0.84
C GLY A 88 9.68 -8.48 -0.71
N CYS A 89 9.84 -9.20 -1.82
CA CYS A 89 10.59 -10.45 -1.89
C CYS A 89 12.05 -10.13 -2.25
N GLU A 90 12.98 -10.85 -1.64
CA GLU A 90 14.42 -10.69 -1.88
C GLU A 90 14.92 -11.61 -3.01
N ARG A 91 14.08 -12.57 -3.44
CA ARG A 91 14.39 -13.52 -4.50
C ARG A 91 13.18 -13.94 -5.32
N VAL A 92 13.47 -14.43 -6.52
CA VAL A 92 12.56 -15.17 -7.39
C VAL A 92 13.06 -16.60 -7.51
N ARG A 93 12.21 -17.58 -7.24
CA ARG A 93 12.52 -19.00 -7.46
C ARG A 93 11.81 -19.50 -8.72
N ASP A 94 12.55 -20.03 -9.68
CA ASP A 94 11.96 -20.75 -10.82
C ASP A 94 11.51 -22.13 -10.33
N GLY A 95 10.24 -22.26 -9.95
CA GLY A 95 9.69 -23.51 -9.44
C GLY A 95 9.72 -24.69 -10.43
N LEU A 96 10.05 -24.42 -11.71
CA LEU A 96 10.19 -25.45 -12.74
C LEU A 96 11.62 -25.98 -12.88
N ARG A 97 12.62 -25.25 -12.36
CA ARG A 97 14.05 -25.57 -12.48
C ARG A 97 14.80 -25.59 -11.13
N ASP A 98 14.15 -25.10 -10.09
CA ASP A 98 14.70 -24.85 -8.75
C ASP A 98 15.86 -23.84 -8.73
N ASP A 99 15.96 -23.01 -9.77
CA ASP A 99 16.91 -21.90 -9.84
C ASP A 99 16.42 -20.72 -8.97
N VAL A 100 17.34 -20.07 -8.26
CA VAL A 100 17.04 -18.87 -7.46
C VAL A 100 17.76 -17.66 -8.04
N VAL A 101 16.98 -16.61 -8.32
CA VAL A 101 17.46 -15.33 -8.85
C VAL A 101 17.26 -14.26 -7.76
N PRO A 102 18.30 -13.51 -7.37
CA PRO A 102 18.12 -12.42 -6.42
C PRO A 102 17.30 -11.28 -7.04
N VAL A 103 16.48 -10.62 -6.23
CA VAL A 103 15.82 -9.36 -6.62
C VAL A 103 16.82 -8.24 -6.35
N PRO A 104 17.35 -7.57 -7.38
CA PRO A 104 18.34 -6.53 -7.16
C PRO A 104 17.69 -5.30 -6.50
N PRO A 105 18.39 -4.59 -5.60
CA PRO A 105 17.96 -3.28 -5.17
C PRO A 105 17.99 -2.30 -6.35
N PRO A 106 17.21 -1.20 -6.30
CA PRO A 106 17.35 -0.11 -7.26
C PRO A 106 18.79 0.42 -7.28
N ALA A 107 19.26 0.86 -8.45
CA ALA A 107 20.58 1.47 -8.59
C ALA A 107 20.75 2.67 -7.63
N GLU A 108 21.97 2.93 -7.19
CA GLU A 108 22.26 4.02 -6.23
C GLU A 108 21.78 5.40 -6.72
N GLY A 109 21.89 5.65 -8.03
CA GLY A 109 21.39 6.87 -8.69
C GLY A 109 19.91 6.84 -9.09
N ALA A 110 19.14 5.82 -8.71
CA ALA A 110 17.71 5.77 -9.01
C ALA A 110 16.95 6.89 -8.26
N PRO A 111 15.84 7.39 -8.80
CA PRO A 111 15.03 8.42 -8.14
C PRO A 111 14.67 8.03 -6.70
N PRO A 112 14.66 8.97 -5.73
CA PRO A 112 14.33 8.69 -4.33
C PRO A 112 13.00 7.94 -4.17
N ALA A 113 11.98 8.28 -4.97
CA ALA A 113 10.70 7.58 -4.99
C ALA A 113 10.82 6.09 -5.35
N ALA A 114 11.67 5.73 -6.33
CA ALA A 114 11.88 4.34 -6.73
C ALA A 114 12.63 3.55 -5.64
N ARG A 115 13.66 4.16 -5.04
CA ARG A 115 14.38 3.59 -3.89
C ARG A 115 13.44 3.39 -2.69
N PHE A 116 12.63 4.39 -2.38
CA PHE A 116 11.62 4.35 -1.33
C PHE A 116 10.62 3.21 -1.55
N LEU A 117 10.01 3.09 -2.73
CA LEU A 117 9.00 2.05 -2.99
C LEU A 117 9.55 0.63 -2.82
N HIS A 118 10.80 0.38 -3.25
CA HIS A 118 11.46 -0.90 -3.03
C HIS A 118 11.68 -1.19 -1.54
N LEU A 119 12.24 -0.23 -0.79
CA LEU A 119 12.52 -0.39 0.63
C LEU A 119 11.23 -0.48 1.46
N ALA A 120 10.18 0.27 1.11
CA ALA A 120 8.87 0.21 1.74
C ALA A 120 8.18 -1.14 1.52
N ALA A 121 8.37 -1.77 0.34
CA ALA A 121 7.84 -3.10 0.09
C ALA A 121 8.54 -4.17 0.95
N LEU A 122 9.87 -4.06 1.12
CA LEU A 122 10.65 -4.89 2.06
C LEU A 122 10.23 -4.63 3.51
N ALA A 123 10.02 -3.36 3.89
CA ALA A 123 9.52 -2.98 5.20
C ALA A 123 8.17 -3.64 5.50
N ALA A 124 7.20 -3.55 4.58
CA ALA A 124 5.90 -4.19 4.72
C ALA A 124 6.00 -5.71 4.95
N THR A 125 6.88 -6.40 4.22
CA THR A 125 7.13 -7.84 4.41
C THR A 125 7.78 -8.15 5.77
N ARG A 126 8.73 -7.33 6.22
CA ARG A 126 9.37 -7.52 7.54
C ARG A 126 8.39 -7.24 8.68
N VAL A 127 7.53 -6.25 8.53
CA VAL A 127 6.42 -5.96 9.44
C VAL A 127 5.43 -7.11 9.49
N GLU A 128 5.06 -7.70 8.35
CA GLU A 128 4.18 -8.88 8.29
C GLU A 128 4.71 -10.03 9.17
N VAL A 129 6.02 -10.29 9.14
CA VAL A 129 6.67 -11.29 10.00
C VAL A 129 6.69 -10.85 11.45
N ALA A 130 7.12 -9.62 11.72
CA ALA A 130 7.26 -9.10 13.09
C ALA A 130 5.93 -9.10 13.83
N VAL A 131 4.86 -8.61 13.20
CA VAL A 131 3.50 -8.59 13.72
C VAL A 131 2.98 -10.01 13.93
N ALA A 132 3.24 -10.95 13.02
CA ALA A 132 2.83 -12.34 13.17
C ALA A 132 3.51 -13.03 14.36
N LEU A 133 4.80 -12.78 14.59
CA LEU A 133 5.55 -13.32 15.74
C LEU A 133 5.17 -12.64 17.07
N ALA A 134 4.72 -11.39 17.01
CA ALA A 134 4.28 -10.62 18.17
C ALA A 134 2.82 -10.89 18.59
N ARG A 135 2.08 -11.69 17.82
CA ARG A 135 0.71 -12.10 18.19
C ARG A 135 0.71 -12.85 19.51
N ASP A 136 -0.12 -12.39 20.44
CA ASP A 136 -0.35 -13.01 21.76
C ASP A 136 0.88 -13.07 22.68
N THR A 137 1.98 -12.37 22.36
CA THR A 137 3.24 -12.40 23.14
C THR A 137 3.50 -11.12 23.95
N GLY A 138 2.69 -10.06 23.79
CA GLY A 138 2.89 -8.76 24.42
C GLY A 138 2.04 -8.49 25.68
N GLN A 139 2.48 -7.52 26.48
CA GLN A 139 1.61 -6.86 27.47
C GLN A 139 0.82 -5.76 26.75
N ASP A 140 -0.50 -5.91 26.69
CA ASP A 140 -1.39 -4.87 26.16
C ASP A 140 -1.30 -3.62 27.05
N THR A 141 -0.92 -2.50 26.47
CA THR A 141 -0.95 -1.18 27.13
C THR A 141 -1.88 -0.24 26.38
N THR A 142 -2.10 0.95 26.93
CA THR A 142 -2.93 2.00 26.32
C THR A 142 -2.07 3.24 26.14
N LYS A 143 -2.04 3.78 24.92
CA LYS A 143 -1.36 5.04 24.59
C LYS A 143 -2.07 6.21 25.30
N SER A 144 -1.42 7.38 25.31
CA SER A 144 -1.94 8.59 25.96
C SER A 144 -3.28 9.08 25.41
N ASP A 145 -3.58 8.76 24.15
CA ASP A 145 -4.83 9.09 23.45
C ASP A 145 -5.95 8.04 23.65
N GLY A 146 -5.70 6.97 24.41
CA GLY A 146 -6.65 5.90 24.68
C GLY A 146 -6.64 4.76 23.66
N SER A 147 -5.82 4.83 22.61
CA SER A 147 -5.63 3.74 21.65
C SER A 147 -4.81 2.59 22.25
N PRO A 148 -4.99 1.33 21.81
CA PRO A 148 -4.18 0.21 22.28
C PRO A 148 -2.73 0.32 21.76
N SER A 149 -1.76 -0.06 22.58
CA SER A 149 -0.37 -0.30 22.16
C SER A 149 0.03 -1.72 22.56
N LEU A 150 0.54 -2.46 21.58
CA LEU A 150 0.89 -3.87 21.67
C LEU A 150 2.40 -4.02 21.45
N GLY A 151 2.96 -5.14 21.94
CA GLY A 151 4.32 -5.54 21.54
C GLY A 151 4.47 -5.69 20.01
N ALA A 152 3.35 -5.88 19.30
CA ALA A 152 3.31 -5.90 17.84
C ALA A 152 3.61 -4.53 17.20
N ASP A 153 3.20 -3.41 17.81
CA ASP A 153 3.47 -2.06 17.27
C ASP A 153 4.98 -1.76 17.33
N GLU A 154 5.64 -2.04 18.46
CA GLU A 154 7.10 -1.88 18.60
C GLU A 154 7.87 -2.81 17.66
N ALA A 155 7.46 -4.09 17.56
CA ALA A 155 8.11 -5.04 16.65
C ALA A 155 7.99 -4.59 15.18
N ALA A 156 6.81 -4.09 14.79
CA ALA A 156 6.56 -3.54 13.47
C ALA A 156 7.41 -2.28 13.22
N HIS A 157 7.47 -1.35 14.19
CA HIS A 157 8.30 -0.14 14.11
C HIS A 157 9.78 -0.49 13.85
N LEU A 158 10.37 -1.36 14.66
CA LEU A 158 11.77 -1.76 14.53
C LEU A 158 12.06 -2.42 13.18
N ALA A 159 11.16 -3.29 12.72
CA ALA A 159 11.27 -3.96 11.43
C ALA A 159 11.22 -2.97 10.25
N ALA A 160 10.28 -2.02 10.28
CA ALA A 160 10.13 -1.01 9.25
C ALA A 160 11.30 -0.03 9.22
N ALA A 161 11.68 0.53 10.37
CA ALA A 161 12.78 1.46 10.49
C ALA A 161 14.09 0.82 10.00
N HIS A 162 14.37 -0.42 10.40
CA HIS A 162 15.56 -1.14 9.92
C HIS A 162 15.59 -1.30 8.40
N ALA A 163 14.45 -1.61 7.77
CA ALA A 163 14.35 -1.77 6.33
C ALA A 163 14.50 -0.45 5.56
N LEU A 164 14.06 0.67 6.13
CA LEU A 164 14.08 1.98 5.48
C LEU A 164 15.39 2.75 5.68
N ARG A 165 16.22 2.40 6.67
CA ARG A 165 17.55 3.00 6.94
C ARG A 165 18.40 3.25 5.68
N PRO A 166 18.52 2.31 4.72
CA PRO A 166 19.34 2.53 3.52
C PRO A 166 18.87 3.68 2.62
N LEU A 167 17.67 4.22 2.81
CA LEU A 167 17.19 5.39 2.07
C LEU A 167 18.02 6.64 2.41
N GLY A 168 18.52 6.74 3.64
CA GLY A 168 19.30 7.89 4.12
C GLY A 168 18.46 9.13 4.42
N VAL A 169 17.16 8.96 4.64
CA VAL A 169 16.17 10.01 4.88
C VAL A 169 15.59 9.83 6.29
N THR A 170 15.26 10.93 6.98
CA THR A 170 14.64 10.89 8.33
C THR A 170 13.34 10.10 8.31
N VAL A 171 13.16 9.18 9.26
CA VAL A 171 11.91 8.43 9.44
C VAL A 171 11.16 8.95 10.66
N LEU A 172 9.89 9.32 10.45
CA LEU A 172 8.92 9.62 11.49
C LEU A 172 7.92 8.46 11.57
N SER A 173 7.93 7.73 12.68
CA SER A 173 6.96 6.67 12.95
C SER A 173 5.95 7.16 13.98
N GLU A 174 4.73 6.59 13.95
CA GLU A 174 3.77 6.70 15.06
C GLU A 174 4.44 6.46 16.43
N GLU A 175 5.20 5.37 16.56
CA GLU A 175 5.83 4.98 17.82
C GLU A 175 7.00 5.90 18.22
N ARG A 176 7.85 6.30 17.26
CA ARG A 176 9.10 7.06 17.49
C ARG A 176 9.53 7.85 16.27
N SER A 177 10.07 9.04 16.51
CA SER A 177 10.77 9.83 15.49
C SER A 177 12.28 9.68 15.62
N ASP A 178 13.00 9.44 14.52
CA ASP A 178 14.47 9.29 14.53
C ASP A 178 15.18 10.58 15.01
N ARG A 179 14.74 11.71 14.45
CA ARG A 179 15.20 13.06 14.74
C ARG A 179 14.17 14.06 14.21
N PRO A 180 14.20 15.34 14.66
CA PRO A 180 13.43 16.39 14.01
C PRO A 180 13.80 16.51 12.52
N VAL A 181 12.78 16.74 11.69
CA VAL A 181 12.96 17.09 10.28
C VAL A 181 13.31 18.57 10.18
N SER A 182 14.43 18.89 9.52
CA SER A 182 14.94 20.27 9.38
C SER A 182 14.53 20.89 8.04
N GLY A 183 13.81 22.02 8.09
CA GLY A 183 13.48 22.80 6.89
C GLY A 183 12.65 22.01 5.86
N ASP A 184 13.04 22.12 4.60
CA ASP A 184 12.36 21.47 3.46
C ASP A 184 13.00 20.12 3.06
N GLU A 185 13.77 19.49 3.96
CA GLU A 185 14.38 18.18 3.66
C GLU A 185 13.30 17.12 3.40
N PRO A 186 13.51 16.18 2.45
CA PRO A 186 12.60 15.05 2.29
C PRO A 186 12.62 14.20 3.57
N TRP A 187 11.47 13.60 3.89
CA TRP A 187 11.29 12.74 5.07
C TRP A 187 10.36 11.58 4.75
N VAL A 188 10.52 10.48 5.47
CA VAL A 188 9.59 9.35 5.46
C VAL A 188 8.71 9.45 6.67
N VAL A 189 7.43 9.14 6.49
CA VAL A 189 6.50 8.91 7.59
C VAL A 189 5.81 7.58 7.41
N LEU A 190 5.65 6.86 8.53
CA LEU A 190 5.03 5.56 8.53
C LEU A 190 4.16 5.32 9.76
N ASP A 191 3.10 4.55 9.53
CA ASP A 191 2.37 3.82 10.56
C ASP A 191 2.71 2.34 10.34
N PRO A 192 3.41 1.70 11.30
CA PRO A 192 3.84 0.34 11.13
C PRO A 192 2.68 -0.66 11.30
N LEU A 193 1.58 -0.29 11.97
CA LEU A 193 0.41 -1.13 12.21
C LEU A 193 -0.88 -0.30 12.37
N ASP A 194 -1.35 0.32 11.27
CA ASP A 194 -2.62 1.03 11.27
C ASP A 194 -3.76 0.05 11.49
N GLY A 195 -4.73 0.44 12.31
CA GLY A 195 -5.82 -0.43 12.75
C GLY A 195 -5.40 -1.42 13.84
N THR A 196 -4.56 -1.03 14.80
CA THR A 196 -4.18 -1.86 15.97
C THR A 196 -5.40 -2.46 16.69
N GLY A 197 -6.50 -1.70 16.81
CA GLY A 197 -7.76 -2.20 17.39
C GLY A 197 -8.40 -3.32 16.57
N ASN A 198 -8.35 -3.21 15.25
CA ASN A 198 -8.79 -4.22 14.30
C ASN A 198 -7.91 -5.48 14.39
N PHE A 199 -6.58 -5.30 14.39
CA PHE A 199 -5.61 -6.37 14.57
C PHE A 199 -5.86 -7.16 15.86
N ARG A 200 -6.00 -6.46 16.99
CA ARG A 200 -6.28 -7.06 18.30
C ARG A 200 -7.58 -7.86 18.32
N ALA A 201 -8.61 -7.38 17.63
CA ALA A 201 -9.91 -8.05 17.54
C ALA A 201 -9.93 -9.20 16.51
N GLY A 202 -8.86 -9.40 15.73
CA GLY A 202 -8.85 -10.32 14.59
C GLY A 202 -9.78 -9.88 13.46
N LEU A 203 -10.10 -8.59 13.38
CA LEU A 203 -11.02 -8.00 12.41
C LEU A 203 -10.22 -7.28 11.31
N ALA A 204 -10.41 -7.68 10.05
CA ALA A 204 -9.78 -6.99 8.94
C ALA A 204 -10.46 -5.63 8.64
N PRO A 205 -9.72 -4.62 8.14
CA PRO A 205 -8.29 -4.65 7.80
C PRO A 205 -7.39 -4.02 8.89
N TRP A 206 -6.10 -4.37 8.85
CA TRP A 206 -5.00 -3.67 9.52
C TRP A 206 -3.82 -3.62 8.53
N ALA A 207 -3.01 -2.56 8.57
CA ALA A 207 -2.09 -2.27 7.48
C ALA A 207 -0.74 -1.69 7.92
N PHE A 208 0.27 -1.93 7.10
CA PHE A 208 1.48 -1.11 7.08
C PHE A 208 1.26 0.07 6.12
N SER A 209 1.62 1.28 6.53
CA SER A 209 1.51 2.50 5.72
C SER A 209 2.82 3.27 5.77
N ALA A 210 3.33 3.68 4.60
CA ALA A 210 4.49 4.56 4.53
C ALA A 210 4.39 5.53 3.35
N ALA A 211 4.94 6.74 3.52
CA ALA A 211 5.12 7.71 2.46
C ALA A 211 6.48 8.40 2.53
N LEU A 212 7.01 8.74 1.35
CA LEU A 212 8.05 9.74 1.18
C LEU A 212 7.38 11.09 0.93
N VAL A 213 7.72 12.08 1.75
CA VAL A 213 7.20 13.45 1.68
C VAL A 213 8.31 14.41 1.30
N GLN A 214 8.00 15.34 0.39
CA GLN A 214 8.89 16.41 -0.04
C GLN A 214 8.06 17.70 -0.16
N ASP A 215 8.55 18.80 0.41
CA ASP A 215 7.85 20.11 0.39
C ASP A 215 6.40 20.02 0.91
N GLY A 216 6.19 19.18 1.94
CA GLY A 216 4.88 18.86 2.51
C GLY A 216 3.95 18.02 1.62
N ARG A 217 4.40 17.58 0.43
CA ARG A 217 3.63 16.76 -0.49
C ARG A 217 4.06 15.29 -0.40
N PRO A 218 3.14 14.33 -0.23
CA PRO A 218 3.49 12.92 -0.30
C PRO A 218 3.75 12.53 -1.75
N VAL A 219 5.02 12.29 -2.10
CA VAL A 219 5.49 12.07 -3.49
C VAL A 219 5.59 10.60 -3.87
N ALA A 220 5.67 9.69 -2.90
CA ALA A 220 5.59 8.24 -3.11
C ALA A 220 4.99 7.57 -1.87
N GLY A 221 4.24 6.50 -2.04
CA GLY A 221 3.63 5.78 -0.93
C GLY A 221 3.40 4.30 -1.20
N LEU A 222 3.39 3.54 -0.12
CA LEU A 222 3.04 2.13 -0.10
C LEU A 222 2.12 1.86 1.09
N VAL A 223 1.02 1.18 0.84
CA VAL A 223 0.11 0.67 1.88
C VAL A 223 -0.09 -0.81 1.63
N ALA A 224 0.16 -1.63 2.64
CA ALA A 224 -0.05 -3.07 2.60
C ALA A 224 -1.08 -3.47 3.64
N ASP A 225 -2.25 -3.94 3.21
CA ASP A 225 -3.24 -4.57 4.09
C ASP A 225 -2.72 -5.94 4.49
N LEU A 226 -2.17 -6.02 5.70
CA LEU A 226 -1.50 -7.21 6.23
C LEU A 226 -2.49 -8.34 6.54
N SER A 227 -3.79 -8.03 6.65
CA SER A 227 -4.84 -9.02 6.88
C SER A 227 -5.22 -9.79 5.62
N SER A 228 -5.13 -9.16 4.44
CA SER A 228 -5.53 -9.74 3.15
C SER A 228 -4.37 -9.97 2.18
N GLY A 229 -3.21 -9.35 2.40
CA GLY A 229 -2.08 -9.35 1.50
C GLY A 229 -2.18 -8.36 0.33
N ARG A 230 -3.28 -7.58 0.22
CA ARG A 230 -3.44 -6.53 -0.79
C ARG A 230 -2.41 -5.43 -0.60
N ARG A 231 -1.82 -4.96 -1.70
CA ARG A 231 -0.82 -3.89 -1.67
C ARG A 231 -1.15 -2.79 -2.66
N TRP A 232 -1.10 -1.55 -2.18
CA TRP A 232 -1.13 -0.35 -3.00
C TRP A 232 0.25 0.30 -3.00
N SER A 233 0.69 0.75 -4.17
CA SER A 233 1.96 1.44 -4.34
C SER A 233 1.86 2.47 -5.45
N GLY A 234 2.53 3.61 -5.31
CA GLY A 234 2.51 4.65 -6.33
C GLY A 234 3.46 5.78 -6.04
N ALA A 235 3.76 6.56 -7.08
CA ALA A 235 4.58 7.76 -6.98
C ALA A 235 4.08 8.83 -7.95
N ALA A 236 4.35 10.08 -7.61
CA ALA A 236 4.05 11.22 -8.48
C ALA A 236 4.67 11.01 -9.87
N GLY A 237 3.86 11.21 -10.92
CA GLY A 237 4.25 10.96 -12.31
C GLY A 237 4.27 9.49 -12.75
N GLY A 238 4.25 8.52 -11.83
CA GLY A 238 4.29 7.08 -12.13
C GLY A 238 2.94 6.36 -12.07
N GLY A 239 1.91 7.02 -11.52
CA GLY A 239 0.59 6.43 -11.29
C GLY A 239 0.49 5.66 -9.97
N ALA A 240 -0.71 5.21 -9.65
CA ALA A 240 -0.99 4.32 -8.53
C ALA A 240 -1.41 2.94 -9.02
N TYR A 241 -1.04 1.92 -8.25
CA TYR A 241 -1.29 0.52 -8.56
C TYR A 241 -1.84 -0.17 -7.33
N ARG A 242 -2.81 -1.06 -7.55
CA ARG A 242 -3.18 -2.08 -6.57
C ARG A 242 -2.76 -3.41 -7.15
N ASP A 243 -1.92 -4.14 -6.41
CA ASP A 243 -1.50 -5.47 -6.80
C ASP A 243 -0.87 -5.51 -8.22
N GLY A 244 -0.10 -4.46 -8.56
CA GLY A 244 0.53 -4.29 -9.88
C GLY A 244 -0.42 -3.93 -11.03
N VAL A 245 -1.72 -3.82 -10.76
CA VAL A 245 -2.72 -3.34 -11.72
C VAL A 245 -2.90 -1.82 -11.54
N PRO A 246 -2.81 -1.01 -12.60
CA PRO A 246 -3.05 0.43 -12.49
C PRO A 246 -4.46 0.72 -11.99
N VAL A 247 -4.57 1.70 -11.10
CA VAL A 247 -5.84 2.14 -10.52
C VAL A 247 -6.05 3.64 -10.68
N ARG A 248 -7.30 4.07 -10.56
CA ARG A 248 -7.69 5.48 -10.58
C ARG A 248 -8.96 5.69 -9.75
N PRO A 249 -9.14 6.87 -9.15
CA PRO A 249 -10.39 7.21 -8.49
C PRO A 249 -11.56 7.14 -9.45
N ARG A 250 -12.74 6.87 -8.91
CA ARG A 250 -13.99 6.79 -9.66
C ARG A 250 -15.08 7.52 -8.89
N ASP A 251 -16.05 8.06 -9.62
CA ASP A 251 -17.26 8.57 -8.98
C ASP A 251 -18.12 7.39 -8.49
N ALA A 252 -17.86 6.97 -7.26
CA ALA A 252 -18.57 5.88 -6.60
C ALA A 252 -19.42 6.44 -5.46
N GLY A 253 -20.66 5.96 -5.33
CA GLY A 253 -21.58 6.40 -4.26
C GLY A 253 -21.20 5.94 -2.85
N THR A 254 -20.03 5.32 -2.64
CA THR A 254 -19.54 4.91 -1.32
C THR A 254 -18.67 6.01 -0.74
N VAL A 255 -19.00 6.47 0.46
CA VAL A 255 -18.14 7.34 1.26
C VAL A 255 -17.53 6.53 2.39
N VAL A 256 -16.23 6.70 2.62
CA VAL A 256 -15.50 6.07 3.71
C VAL A 256 -15.23 7.11 4.79
N ALA A 257 -15.29 6.72 6.05
CA ALA A 257 -14.98 7.60 7.16
C ALA A 257 -14.22 6.80 8.24
N PRO A 258 -13.31 7.44 8.99
CA PRO A 258 -12.59 6.76 10.06
C PRO A 258 -13.53 6.37 11.21
N THR A 259 -13.02 5.64 12.20
CA THR A 259 -13.78 5.27 13.42
C THR A 259 -14.24 6.50 14.21
N ALA A 260 -15.41 6.42 14.83
CA ALA A 260 -15.93 7.53 15.65
C ALA A 260 -15.33 7.44 17.06
N PRO A 261 -14.93 8.58 17.66
CA PRO A 261 -14.66 8.62 19.09
C PRO A 261 -15.90 8.16 19.86
N SER A 262 -15.68 7.52 21.02
CA SER A 262 -16.76 7.11 21.92
C SER A 262 -17.72 8.25 22.20
N GLY A 263 -19.03 8.00 22.04
CA GLY A 263 -20.08 9.00 22.26
C GLY A 263 -20.34 9.93 21.07
N SER A 264 -19.64 9.78 19.94
CA SER A 264 -19.88 10.53 18.70
C SER A 264 -20.52 9.67 17.60
N ALA A 265 -21.17 10.31 16.63
CA ALA A 265 -21.75 9.65 15.46
C ALA A 265 -20.93 9.93 14.18
N VAL A 266 -21.00 9.01 13.23
CA VAL A 266 -20.44 9.18 11.88
C VAL A 266 -21.40 10.05 11.06
N ARG A 267 -21.01 11.27 10.65
CA ARG A 267 -21.84 12.06 9.72
C ARG A 267 -21.82 11.42 8.34
N VAL A 268 -23.02 11.23 7.79
CA VAL A 268 -23.24 10.65 6.46
C VAL A 268 -23.61 11.77 5.50
N PRO A 269 -22.78 12.06 4.48
CA PRO A 269 -23.15 13.02 3.43
C PRO A 269 -24.42 12.56 2.71
N ARG A 270 -25.26 13.50 2.27
CA ARG A 270 -26.52 13.19 1.56
C ARG A 270 -26.26 12.48 0.23
N THR A 271 -25.10 12.75 -0.38
CA THR A 271 -24.68 12.10 -1.62
C THR A 271 -24.12 10.69 -1.43
N ALA A 272 -23.90 10.24 -0.19
CA ALA A 272 -23.47 8.88 0.08
C ALA A 272 -24.64 7.90 -0.10
N ARG A 273 -24.49 6.95 -1.03
CA ARG A 273 -25.38 5.79 -1.17
C ARG A 273 -25.00 4.66 -0.20
N ARG A 274 -23.73 4.61 0.19
CA ARG A 274 -23.18 3.65 1.15
C ARG A 274 -22.14 4.34 2.00
N VAL A 275 -22.04 3.92 3.26
CA VAL A 275 -20.98 4.32 4.17
C VAL A 275 -20.17 3.10 4.58
N ARG A 276 -18.86 3.29 4.70
CA ARG A 276 -17.94 2.31 5.27
C ARG A 276 -17.12 2.98 6.36
N VAL A 277 -16.95 2.26 7.46
CA VAL A 277 -16.02 2.56 8.53
C VAL A 277 -15.23 1.28 8.72
N THR A 278 -13.98 1.25 8.26
CA THR A 278 -13.21 -0.01 8.27
C THR A 278 -12.40 -0.15 9.55
N GLY A 279 -12.02 0.96 10.19
CA GLY A 279 -11.13 0.95 11.35
C GLY A 279 -9.64 0.96 11.01
N CYS A 280 -9.28 1.23 9.75
CA CYS A 280 -7.91 1.35 9.25
C CYS A 280 -7.85 2.49 8.24
N THR A 281 -7.37 3.65 8.68
CA THR A 281 -7.42 4.91 7.92
C THR A 281 -6.58 4.85 6.64
N ALA A 282 -5.42 4.19 6.68
CA ALA A 282 -4.54 4.02 5.53
C ALA A 282 -5.24 3.26 4.40
N VAL A 283 -5.94 2.17 4.73
CA VAL A 283 -6.75 1.41 3.76
C VAL A 283 -7.92 2.25 3.27
N ASP A 284 -8.58 2.99 4.16
CA ASP A 284 -9.73 3.83 3.79
C ASP A 284 -9.38 4.85 2.69
N VAL A 285 -8.23 5.52 2.79
CA VAL A 285 -7.77 6.46 1.76
C VAL A 285 -7.38 5.71 0.47
N CYS A 286 -6.79 4.51 0.57
CA CYS A 286 -6.48 3.68 -0.61
C CYS A 286 -7.73 3.24 -1.39
N LEU A 287 -8.86 3.01 -0.71
CA LEU A 287 -10.13 2.69 -1.36
C LEU A 287 -10.63 3.86 -2.22
N VAL A 288 -10.33 5.11 -1.85
CA VAL A 288 -10.61 6.27 -2.71
C VAL A 288 -9.65 6.32 -3.89
N ALA A 289 -8.35 6.11 -3.64
CA ALA A 289 -7.32 6.12 -4.67
C ALA A 289 -7.58 5.07 -5.78
N ASP A 290 -8.08 3.88 -5.40
CA ASP A 290 -8.40 2.81 -6.36
C ASP A 290 -9.83 2.84 -6.93
N GLY A 291 -10.61 3.84 -6.49
CA GLY A 291 -11.99 4.07 -6.91
C GLY A 291 -13.00 3.05 -6.39
N ALA A 292 -12.65 2.20 -5.41
CA ALA A 292 -13.63 1.39 -4.68
C ALA A 292 -14.59 2.26 -3.85
N ALA A 293 -14.11 3.41 -3.39
CA ALA A 293 -14.87 4.49 -2.77
C ALA A 293 -14.77 5.78 -3.60
N GLY A 294 -15.79 6.62 -3.52
CA GLY A 294 -15.81 7.90 -4.22
C GLY A 294 -15.23 9.05 -3.42
N ALA A 295 -15.26 8.94 -2.09
CA ALA A 295 -14.67 9.94 -1.21
C ALA A 295 -14.38 9.38 0.20
N TRP A 296 -13.53 10.11 0.91
CA TRP A 296 -13.22 9.96 2.32
C TRP A 296 -13.34 11.30 3.05
N GLN A 297 -13.73 11.30 4.32
CA GLN A 297 -13.80 12.52 5.14
C GLN A 297 -13.59 12.25 6.63
N ASN A 298 -12.96 13.21 7.33
CA ASN A 298 -12.87 13.22 8.80
C ASN A 298 -13.15 14.62 9.40
N LEU A 299 -13.90 15.47 8.70
CA LEU A 299 -14.11 16.86 9.10
C LEU A 299 -14.87 16.99 10.43
N ASP A 300 -15.75 16.04 10.73
CA ASP A 300 -16.64 16.03 11.89
C ASP A 300 -16.01 15.48 13.18
N ARG A 301 -14.67 15.28 13.21
CA ARG A 301 -14.00 14.47 14.26
C ARG A 301 -12.78 15.14 14.88
N SER A 302 -12.16 14.43 15.81
CA SER A 302 -10.86 14.75 16.42
C SER A 302 -9.78 15.00 15.35
N GLY A 303 -9.87 14.33 14.20
CA GLY A 303 -8.90 14.37 13.10
C GLY A 303 -8.16 13.04 13.02
N THR A 304 -7.07 12.99 12.29
CA THR A 304 -6.21 11.81 12.12
C THR A 304 -4.76 12.27 12.11
N HIS A 305 -3.83 11.41 12.51
CA HIS A 305 -2.42 11.74 12.49
C HIS A 305 -1.86 11.63 11.07
N VAL A 306 -0.72 12.29 10.84
CA VAL A 306 -0.07 12.28 9.53
C VAL A 306 0.34 10.88 9.08
N HIS A 307 0.75 10.01 10.01
CA HIS A 307 1.18 8.64 9.71
C HIS A 307 0.04 7.74 9.22
N ASP A 308 -1.18 7.94 9.74
CA ASP A 308 -2.39 7.22 9.32
C ASP A 308 -2.72 7.43 7.84
N VAL A 309 -2.43 8.62 7.29
CA VAL A 309 -2.93 9.04 5.97
C VAL A 309 -1.87 9.24 4.91
N ALA A 310 -0.62 9.50 5.28
CA ALA A 310 0.40 9.93 4.32
C ALA A 310 0.61 8.91 3.18
N GLY A 311 0.66 7.61 3.50
CA GLY A 311 0.76 6.53 2.51
C GLY A 311 -0.41 6.54 1.53
N GLY A 312 -1.63 6.59 2.04
CA GLY A 312 -2.85 6.68 1.25
C GLY A 312 -2.95 7.96 0.42
N LEU A 313 -2.51 9.11 0.95
CA LEU A 313 -2.50 10.39 0.26
C LEU A 313 -1.50 10.41 -0.90
N ALA A 314 -0.33 9.79 -0.74
CA ALA A 314 0.62 9.63 -1.84
C ALA A 314 -0.01 8.84 -3.00
N LEU A 315 -0.74 7.77 -2.67
CA LEU A 315 -1.45 6.93 -3.62
C LEU A 315 -2.58 7.69 -4.29
N LEU A 316 -3.39 8.43 -3.54
CA LEU A 316 -4.48 9.25 -4.06
C LEU A 316 -3.95 10.29 -5.06
N SER A 317 -2.90 11.01 -4.69
CA SER A 317 -2.23 12.00 -5.55
C SER A 317 -1.67 11.35 -6.82
N ALA A 318 -0.94 10.23 -6.69
CA ALA A 318 -0.42 9.48 -7.83
C ALA A 318 -1.52 8.93 -8.75
N ALA A 319 -2.71 8.64 -8.20
CA ALA A 319 -3.88 8.19 -8.95
C ALA A 319 -4.68 9.34 -9.61
N GLY A 320 -4.33 10.59 -9.33
CA GLY A 320 -4.99 11.79 -9.86
C GLY A 320 -6.15 12.33 -9.00
N GLY A 321 -6.29 11.84 -7.78
CA GLY A 321 -7.25 12.37 -6.80
C GLY A 321 -6.69 13.56 -6.02
N VAL A 322 -7.52 14.12 -5.13
CA VAL A 322 -7.18 15.31 -4.34
C VAL A 322 -7.59 15.17 -2.89
N ALA A 323 -6.86 15.85 -2.01
CA ALA A 323 -7.21 16.05 -0.61
C ALA A 323 -7.25 17.55 -0.30
N LEU A 324 -8.36 18.01 0.28
CA LEU A 324 -8.56 19.41 0.65
C LEU A 324 -8.82 19.53 2.15
N ASP A 325 -8.19 20.51 2.79
CA ASP A 325 -8.45 20.85 4.18
C ASP A 325 -9.84 21.50 4.37
N ARG A 326 -10.11 21.96 5.59
CA ARG A 326 -11.38 22.61 5.97
C ARG A 326 -11.63 23.93 5.24
N ASP A 327 -10.58 24.62 4.84
CA ASP A 327 -10.66 25.90 4.13
C ASP A 327 -10.79 25.66 2.61
N GLY A 328 -10.67 24.41 2.16
CA GLY A 328 -10.74 24.02 0.77
C GLY A 328 -9.42 24.18 0.04
N GLU A 329 -8.31 24.33 0.76
CA GLU A 329 -6.96 24.40 0.23
C GLU A 329 -6.35 23.01 0.12
N PRO A 330 -5.40 22.79 -0.82
CA PRO A 330 -4.69 21.53 -0.93
C PRO A 330 -3.98 21.17 0.38
N LEU A 331 -4.23 19.95 0.88
CA LEU A 331 -3.63 19.51 2.13
C LEU A 331 -2.10 19.37 2.00
N LEU A 332 -1.36 20.07 2.86
CA LEU A 332 0.10 19.94 3.01
C LEU A 332 0.44 19.27 4.35
N LEU A 333 1.31 18.26 4.29
CA LEU A 333 1.75 17.50 5.46
C LEU A 333 2.89 18.21 6.17
N ARG A 334 2.84 18.19 7.50
CA ARG A 334 3.92 18.67 8.36
C ARG A 334 4.61 17.47 9.02
N PRO A 335 5.92 17.55 9.30
CA PRO A 335 6.64 16.53 10.06
C PRO A 335 6.29 16.61 11.55
N ASP A 336 5.01 16.40 11.86
CA ASP A 336 4.41 16.51 13.18
C ASP A 336 3.46 15.33 13.37
N THR A 337 3.85 14.40 14.24
CA THR A 337 3.08 13.19 14.53
C THR A 337 1.98 13.42 15.56
N GLU A 338 1.90 14.59 16.20
CA GLU A 338 0.96 14.87 17.29
C GLU A 338 -0.28 15.63 16.77
N THR A 339 -0.08 16.58 15.85
CA THR A 339 -1.18 17.41 15.37
C THR A 339 -2.17 16.64 14.51
N LEU A 340 -3.44 16.68 14.91
CA LEU A 340 -4.54 16.06 14.19
C LEU A 340 -4.94 16.86 12.94
N ILE A 341 -5.00 16.17 11.81
CA ILE A 341 -5.34 16.71 10.49
C ILE A 341 -6.81 16.44 10.16
N ARG A 342 -7.49 17.44 9.58
CA ARG A 342 -8.87 17.33 9.10
C ARG A 342 -8.96 17.70 7.63
N PHE A 343 -9.52 16.79 6.83
CA PHE A 343 -9.61 16.98 5.38
C PHE A 343 -10.72 16.11 4.76
N VAL A 344 -10.97 16.35 3.48
CA VAL A 344 -11.72 15.47 2.59
C VAL A 344 -10.81 14.97 1.50
N ALA A 345 -11.01 13.73 1.05
CA ALA A 345 -10.33 13.15 -0.08
C ALA A 345 -11.34 12.66 -1.11
N ALA A 346 -11.11 12.93 -2.39
CA ALA A 346 -11.99 12.49 -3.47
C ALA A 346 -11.23 12.33 -4.79
N GLY A 347 -11.88 11.71 -5.77
CA GLY A 347 -11.30 11.58 -7.12
C GLY A 347 -11.19 12.89 -7.91
N THR A 348 -11.95 13.92 -7.53
CA THR A 348 -11.91 15.23 -8.18
C THR A 348 -12.09 16.36 -7.17
N GLU A 349 -11.56 17.54 -7.49
CA GLU A 349 -11.72 18.75 -6.68
C GLU A 349 -13.19 19.17 -6.53
N GLN A 350 -13.98 19.05 -7.60
CA GLN A 350 -15.42 19.31 -7.56
C GLN A 350 -16.10 18.47 -6.49
N ARG A 351 -15.80 17.16 -6.43
CA ARG A 351 -16.38 16.23 -5.45
C ARG A 351 -15.91 16.51 -4.03
N ALA A 352 -14.63 16.84 -3.84
CA ALA A 352 -14.09 17.25 -2.55
C ALA A 352 -14.78 18.52 -2.03
N ARG A 353 -14.92 19.55 -2.88
CA ARG A 353 -15.61 20.80 -2.51
C ARG A 353 -17.11 20.62 -2.25
N GLU A 354 -17.77 19.71 -2.96
CA GLU A 354 -19.15 19.32 -2.66
C GLU A 354 -19.27 18.71 -1.26
N LEU A 355 -18.36 17.80 -0.93
CA LEU A 355 -18.31 17.16 0.38
C LEU A 355 -18.06 18.16 1.52
N LEU A 356 -17.16 19.13 1.31
CA LEU A 356 -16.95 20.25 2.26
C LEU A 356 -18.25 21.03 2.52
N ARG A 357 -19.00 21.39 1.47
CA ARG A 357 -20.27 22.12 1.62
C ARG A 357 -21.34 21.32 2.35
N GLU A 358 -21.41 20.01 2.13
CA GLU A 358 -22.37 19.14 2.81
C GLU A 358 -22.05 18.94 4.30
N LEU A 359 -20.78 19.09 4.68
CA LEU A 359 -20.24 18.79 6.00
C LEU A 359 -19.88 20.03 6.84
N ALA A 360 -19.94 21.23 6.24
CA ALA A 360 -20.01 22.50 6.97
C ALA A 360 -21.21 22.52 7.94
#